data_AF-A0A368X6B4-F1
#
_entry.id   AF-A0A368X6B4-F1
#
_cell.length_a   1.000
_cell.length_b   1.000
_cell.length_c   1.000
_cell.angle_alpha   90.00
_cell.angle_beta   90.00
_cell.angle_gamma   90.00
#
_symmetry.space_group_name_H-M   'P 1'
#
loop_
_entity.id
_entity.type
_entity.pdbx_description
1 polymer ?
#
loop_
_entity_poly.entity_id
_entity_poly.type
_entity_poly.pdbx_seq_one_letter_code
_entity_poly.pdbx_strand_id
1 'polypeptide(L)'
;MWVNKTVYKLRPSDYWRIGEHERWFADMAAKGLYLKKMGMHFAKFAKGEPEKMKYRIDVSLDKKISSEQRQMYAENGWDYVTRYSYFNVFSSPAERNAPELHTDPAEQSYTLKELDKKLTMNAAIVVIGMLVISSMVSAFWFLDGTPTLVMVESGAIQYTIFPLFMGYLTYTSLQAAISIRTLRKNLLDGKPVNHHAPWKNYHRLHTIVTFLFTIVIGLSAIILPTVQLVKSDTRTLPESNSDLPFVRLADVEENPSLIREESSYKSDNVDFDNRYSYDWSLLAPVQYDTDEQGVIPEKMWKNESGEYSPAIHTQVYQLRIPTLADNLISDLIERYRFEDSREDFVKTEHPDLDNLIVHEKEEMKEVFASKGKAVMYVRYHGYADINSVIQNTVEKINLMLEK
;
A
#
# COMPACT_ATOMS: atom_id res chain seq x y z
N MET A 1 32.90 -38.36 15.71
CA MET A 1 31.78 -38.87 14.89
C MET A 1 30.86 -37.69 14.60
N TRP A 2 30.89 -37.13 13.39
CA TRP A 2 30.12 -35.91 13.07
C TRP A 2 28.62 -36.24 13.07
N VAL A 3 27.88 -35.73 14.04
CA VAL A 3 26.42 -35.84 14.05
C VAL A 3 25.91 -34.97 12.90
N ASN A 4 25.40 -35.59 11.83
CA ASN A 4 24.93 -34.93 10.60
C ASN A 4 23.63 -34.11 10.78
N LYS A 5 23.42 -33.56 11.99
CA LYS A 5 22.24 -32.75 12.33
C LYS A 5 22.49 -31.32 11.88
N THR A 6 21.65 -30.85 10.96
CA THR A 6 21.73 -29.49 10.43
C THR A 6 20.72 -28.58 11.12
N VAL A 7 21.09 -27.31 11.28
CA VAL A 7 20.26 -26.28 11.91
C VAL A 7 20.23 -25.05 11.02
N TYR A 8 19.06 -24.42 10.92
CA TYR A 8 18.90 -23.15 10.24
C TYR A 8 18.90 -22.03 11.27
N LYS A 9 19.60 -20.94 10.95
CA LYS A 9 19.57 -19.70 11.72
C LYS A 9 19.23 -18.55 10.79
N LEU A 10 18.42 -17.62 11.28
CA LEU A 10 18.12 -16.37 10.60
C LEU A 10 19.43 -15.57 10.46
N ARG A 11 19.73 -15.18 9.23
CA ARG A 11 20.94 -14.43 8.88
C ARG A 11 20.72 -12.94 9.18
N PRO A 12 21.75 -12.20 9.60
CA PRO A 12 21.74 -10.75 9.47
C PRO A 12 21.30 -10.32 8.06
N SER A 13 20.31 -9.43 7.98
CA SER A 13 19.65 -9.03 6.73
C SER A 13 20.60 -8.32 5.77
N ASP A 14 21.54 -7.56 6.32
CA ASP A 14 22.32 -6.56 5.61
C ASP A 14 23.58 -7.19 5.02
N TYR A 15 23.42 -7.90 3.91
CA TYR A 15 24.49 -8.70 3.28
C TYR A 15 25.77 -7.90 2.97
N TRP A 16 25.68 -6.57 2.87
CA TRP A 16 26.82 -5.66 2.63
C TRP A 16 27.69 -5.43 3.86
N ARG A 17 27.24 -5.80 5.07
CA ARG A 17 28.00 -5.68 6.32
C ARG A 17 28.92 -6.89 6.48
N ILE A 18 29.98 -6.93 5.67
CA ILE A 18 30.91 -8.08 5.54
C ILE A 18 31.50 -8.50 6.90
N GLY A 19 32.13 -7.56 7.63
CA GLY A 19 32.79 -7.87 8.90
C GLY A 19 31.83 -8.42 9.97
N GLU A 20 30.57 -7.99 9.97
CA GLU A 20 29.56 -8.52 10.89
C GLU A 20 29.14 -9.94 10.55
N HIS A 21 29.07 -10.28 9.26
CA HIS A 21 28.78 -11.63 8.81
C HIS A 21 29.92 -12.58 9.17
N GLU A 22 31.16 -12.17 8.94
CA GLU A 22 32.35 -12.93 9.34
C GLU A 22 32.36 -13.19 10.84
N ARG A 23 32.10 -12.14 11.65
CA ARG A 23 32.01 -12.27 13.10
C ARG A 23 30.85 -13.17 13.53
N TRP A 24 29.70 -13.06 12.87
CA TRP A 24 28.55 -13.91 13.14
C TRP A 24 28.85 -15.39 12.90
N PHE A 25 29.50 -15.72 11.78
CA PHE A 25 29.90 -17.10 11.49
C PHE A 25 30.91 -17.63 12.51
N ALA A 26 31.90 -16.83 12.89
CA ALA A 26 32.87 -17.20 13.93
C ALA A 26 32.19 -17.43 15.29
N ASP A 27 31.26 -16.55 15.70
CA ASP A 27 30.47 -16.69 16.92
C ASP A 27 29.54 -17.93 16.90
N MET A 28 29.12 -18.40 15.71
CA MET A 28 28.35 -19.64 15.55
C MET A 28 29.25 -20.87 15.66
N ALA A 29 30.42 -20.86 15.01
CA ALA A 29 31.38 -21.97 15.09
C ALA A 29 31.91 -22.18 16.52
N ALA A 30 32.12 -21.09 17.27
CA ALA A 30 32.46 -21.14 18.70
C ALA A 30 31.37 -21.77 19.58
N LYS A 31 30.17 -22.04 19.02
CA LYS A 31 29.07 -22.77 19.66
C LYS A 31 28.83 -24.15 19.05
N GLY A 32 29.76 -24.63 18.22
CA GLY A 32 29.65 -25.90 17.50
C GLY A 32 28.73 -25.86 16.28
N LEU A 33 28.49 -24.67 15.71
CA LEU A 33 27.67 -24.51 14.49
C LEU A 33 28.54 -24.04 13.33
N TYR A 34 28.89 -24.96 12.44
CA TYR A 34 29.75 -24.71 11.29
C TYR A 34 28.92 -24.37 10.05
N LEU A 35 29.22 -23.25 9.41
CA LEU A 35 28.50 -22.82 8.21
C LEU A 35 28.60 -23.88 7.11
N LYS A 36 27.47 -24.21 6.47
CA LYS A 36 27.40 -25.11 5.30
C LYS A 36 26.80 -24.45 4.07
N LYS A 37 25.79 -23.59 4.24
CA LYS A 37 25.16 -22.86 3.13
C LYS A 37 24.69 -21.49 3.58
N MET A 38 24.97 -20.48 2.77
CA MET A 38 24.47 -19.12 2.95
C MET A 38 23.29 -18.87 2.00
N GLY A 39 22.11 -18.59 2.54
CA GLY A 39 20.92 -18.18 1.79
C GLY A 39 20.58 -16.70 2.01
N MET A 40 19.49 -16.23 1.39
CA MET A 40 19.04 -14.83 1.47
C MET A 40 18.62 -14.41 2.88
N HIS A 41 17.80 -15.23 3.54
CA HIS A 41 17.31 -14.95 4.90
C HIS A 41 17.85 -15.92 5.94
N PHE A 42 18.23 -17.13 5.53
CA PHE A 42 18.69 -18.18 6.44
C PHE A 42 20.06 -18.69 6.04
N ALA A 43 20.89 -19.01 7.03
CA ALA A 43 22.09 -19.81 6.83
C ALA A 43 21.91 -21.18 7.48
N LYS A 44 22.42 -22.20 6.77
CA LYS A 44 22.41 -23.60 7.22
C LYS A 44 23.75 -23.92 7.86
N PHE A 45 23.70 -24.50 9.05
CA PHE A 45 24.86 -24.91 9.84
C PHE A 45 24.83 -26.41 10.08
N ALA A 46 26.01 -27.04 10.14
CA ALA A 46 26.20 -28.38 10.67
C ALA A 46 26.59 -28.31 12.14
N LYS A 47 26.02 -29.18 12.97
CA LYS A 47 26.43 -29.32 14.37
C LYS A 47 27.74 -30.10 14.45
N GLY A 48 28.65 -29.62 15.28
CA GLY A 48 29.90 -30.28 15.64
C GLY A 48 30.36 -29.79 17.02
N GLU A 49 31.62 -30.05 17.34
CA GLU A 49 32.22 -29.55 18.58
C GLU A 49 32.47 -28.04 18.52
N PRO A 50 32.36 -27.31 19.64
CA PRO A 50 32.74 -25.90 19.68
C PRO A 50 34.21 -25.67 19.30
N GLU A 51 34.45 -24.85 18.29
CA GLU A 51 35.80 -24.57 17.80
C GLU A 51 35.97 -23.09 17.41
N LYS A 52 37.17 -22.56 17.64
CA LYS A 52 37.52 -21.21 17.18
C LYS A 52 37.88 -21.24 15.70
N MET A 53 36.93 -20.80 14.86
CA MET A 53 37.10 -20.68 13.41
C MET A 53 37.23 -19.22 12.99
N LYS A 54 38.11 -18.95 12.03
CA LYS A 54 38.13 -17.69 11.27
C LYS A 54 37.23 -17.84 10.05
N TYR A 55 36.44 -16.82 9.74
CA TYR A 55 35.68 -16.72 8.50
C TYR A 55 36.07 -15.46 7.76
N ARG A 56 36.20 -15.57 6.43
CA ARG A 56 36.46 -14.43 5.55
C ARG A 56 35.54 -14.46 4.35
N ILE A 57 35.13 -13.29 3.90
CA ILE A 57 34.26 -13.12 2.75
C ILE A 57 35.02 -12.37 1.66
N ASP A 58 35.05 -12.98 0.49
CA ASP A 58 35.64 -12.39 -0.71
C ASP A 58 34.56 -12.15 -1.77
N VAL A 59 34.74 -11.11 -2.57
CA VAL A 59 33.73 -10.62 -3.52
C VAL A 59 34.13 -10.93 -4.95
N SER A 60 33.24 -11.57 -5.70
CA SER A 60 33.42 -11.86 -7.13
C SER A 60 32.13 -11.62 -7.91
N LEU A 61 32.24 -10.89 -9.02
CA LEU A 61 31.12 -10.56 -9.92
C LEU A 61 30.55 -11.76 -10.65
N ASP A 62 31.42 -12.70 -11.05
CA ASP A 62 31.02 -13.97 -11.68
C ASP A 62 30.30 -14.89 -10.69
N LYS A 63 30.11 -14.41 -9.45
CA LYS A 63 29.50 -15.12 -8.31
C LYS A 63 30.29 -16.37 -7.91
N LYS A 64 31.39 -16.67 -8.59
CA LYS A 64 32.27 -17.82 -8.35
C LYS A 64 33.69 -17.29 -8.42
N ILE A 65 34.46 -17.61 -7.39
CA ILE A 65 35.92 -17.51 -7.44
C ILE A 65 36.46 -18.66 -8.29
N SER A 66 37.49 -18.40 -9.10
CA SER A 66 38.09 -19.37 -10.01
C SER A 66 38.67 -20.57 -9.24
N SER A 67 38.84 -21.71 -9.91
CA SER A 67 39.47 -22.88 -9.30
C SER A 67 40.90 -22.59 -8.82
N GLU A 68 41.66 -21.81 -9.61
CA GLU A 68 43.02 -21.39 -9.31
C GLU A 68 43.09 -20.53 -8.04
N GLN A 69 42.23 -19.51 -7.93
CA GLN A 69 42.15 -18.66 -6.73
C GLN A 69 41.72 -19.46 -5.50
N ARG A 70 40.77 -20.40 -5.64
CA ARG A 70 40.39 -21.28 -4.52
C ARG A 70 41.53 -22.18 -4.07
N GLN A 71 42.30 -22.72 -5.01
CA GLN A 71 43.45 -23.55 -4.71
C GLN A 71 44.54 -22.74 -4.00
N MET A 72 44.84 -21.54 -4.50
CA MET A 72 45.76 -20.60 -3.84
C MET A 72 45.33 -20.31 -2.39
N TYR A 73 44.04 -20.07 -2.15
CA TYR A 73 43.52 -19.88 -0.80
C TYR A 73 43.63 -21.15 0.06
N ALA A 74 43.36 -22.33 -0.51
CA ALA A 74 43.49 -23.61 0.18
C ALA A 74 44.94 -23.92 0.58
N GLU A 75 45.91 -23.61 -0.28
CA GLU A 75 47.34 -23.72 0.00
C GLU A 75 47.77 -22.79 1.14
N ASN A 76 47.12 -21.63 1.28
CA ASN A 76 47.27 -20.72 2.41
C ASN A 76 46.39 -21.06 3.63
N GLY A 77 45.76 -22.25 3.64
CA GLY A 77 45.03 -22.76 4.79
C GLY A 77 43.55 -22.34 4.88
N TRP A 78 42.97 -21.79 3.82
CA TRP A 78 41.56 -21.41 3.75
C TRP A 78 40.71 -22.45 3.01
N ASP A 79 39.68 -22.96 3.67
CA ASP A 79 38.73 -23.89 3.09
C ASP A 79 37.50 -23.13 2.54
N TYR A 80 37.12 -23.40 1.29
CA TYR A 80 35.91 -22.82 0.70
C TYR A 80 34.65 -23.43 1.32
N VAL A 81 33.72 -22.59 1.77
CA VAL A 81 32.50 -23.04 2.47
C VAL A 81 31.27 -22.94 1.59
N THR A 82 30.93 -21.73 1.14
CA THR A 82 29.67 -21.45 0.45
C THR A 82 29.75 -20.11 -0.28
N ARG A 83 28.75 -19.81 -1.09
CA ARG A 83 28.51 -18.48 -1.64
C ARG A 83 27.06 -18.03 -1.47
N TYR A 84 26.85 -16.72 -1.56
CA TYR A 84 25.54 -16.12 -1.80
C TYR A 84 25.72 -14.84 -2.62
N SER A 85 25.06 -14.77 -3.78
CA SER A 85 25.25 -13.68 -4.74
C SER A 85 26.75 -13.50 -5.07
N TYR A 86 27.31 -12.30 -4.87
CA TYR A 86 28.72 -11.98 -5.13
C TYR A 86 29.66 -12.38 -3.99
N PHE A 87 29.14 -12.82 -2.84
CA PHE A 87 29.91 -13.06 -1.62
C PHE A 87 30.27 -14.54 -1.48
N ASN A 88 31.56 -14.83 -1.42
CA ASN A 88 32.14 -16.17 -1.26
C ASN A 88 32.75 -16.28 0.14
N VAL A 89 32.36 -17.31 0.88
CA VAL A 89 32.77 -17.49 2.27
C VAL A 89 33.84 -18.57 2.36
N PHE A 90 34.94 -18.23 3.02
CA PHE A 90 36.04 -19.12 3.37
C PHE A 90 36.13 -19.28 4.89
N SER A 91 36.65 -20.40 5.34
CA SER A 91 36.90 -20.68 6.75
C SER A 91 38.28 -21.26 6.98
N SER A 92 38.84 -21.01 8.16
CA SER A 92 40.09 -21.65 8.58
C SER A 92 40.07 -21.87 10.10
N PRO A 93 40.48 -23.04 10.61
CA PRO A 93 40.72 -23.24 12.04
C PRO A 93 41.72 -22.21 12.57
N ALA A 94 41.46 -21.63 13.75
CA ALA A 94 42.35 -20.63 14.33
C ALA A 94 43.78 -21.16 14.54
N GLU A 95 43.91 -22.46 14.82
CA GLU A 95 45.19 -23.16 15.02
C GLU A 95 46.06 -23.20 13.76
N ARG A 96 45.46 -23.16 12.58
CA ARG A 96 46.17 -23.19 11.30
C ARG A 96 46.95 -21.90 11.03
N ASN A 97 46.68 -20.83 11.80
CA ASN A 97 47.30 -19.52 11.66
C ASN A 97 47.34 -19.03 10.20
N ALA A 98 46.29 -19.31 9.43
CA ALA A 98 46.20 -18.87 8.04
C ALA A 98 46.37 -17.34 7.94
N PRO A 99 47.21 -16.85 7.01
CA PRO A 99 47.36 -15.42 6.73
C PRO A 99 46.03 -14.82 6.23
N GLU A 100 45.92 -13.49 6.23
CA GLU A 100 44.74 -12.84 5.65
C GLU A 100 44.60 -13.16 4.15
N LEU A 101 43.37 -13.30 3.68
CA LEU A 101 43.08 -13.63 2.26
C LEU A 101 43.69 -12.61 1.30
N HIS A 102 43.64 -11.33 1.69
CA HIS A 102 44.22 -10.22 0.97
C HIS A 102 45.30 -9.59 1.86
N THR A 103 46.55 -9.63 1.43
CA THR A 103 47.69 -9.05 2.16
C THR A 103 47.72 -7.52 2.03
N ASP A 104 47.26 -6.98 0.90
CA ASP A 104 47.10 -5.55 0.66
C ASP A 104 45.61 -5.15 0.68
N PRO A 105 45.17 -4.31 1.64
CA PRO A 105 43.83 -3.74 1.65
C PRO A 105 43.47 -3.02 0.34
N ALA A 106 44.43 -2.37 -0.32
CA ALA A 106 44.18 -1.68 -1.58
C ALA A 106 43.82 -2.67 -2.70
N GLU A 107 44.48 -3.83 -2.76
CA GLU A 107 44.15 -4.93 -3.68
C GLU A 107 42.71 -5.43 -3.46
N GLN A 108 42.33 -5.64 -2.18
CA GLN A 108 40.96 -6.04 -1.82
C GLN A 108 39.93 -5.00 -2.30
N SER A 109 40.25 -3.71 -2.29
CA SER A 109 39.35 -2.65 -2.74
C SER A 109 38.96 -2.78 -4.22
N TYR A 110 39.83 -3.33 -5.07
CA TYR A 110 39.57 -3.51 -6.49
C TYR A 110 38.52 -4.60 -6.74
N THR A 111 38.46 -5.64 -5.90
CA THR A 111 37.42 -6.69 -5.96
C THR A 111 36.01 -6.11 -5.73
N LEU A 112 35.90 -5.00 -4.99
CA LEU A 112 34.64 -4.33 -4.67
C LEU A 112 34.22 -3.28 -5.71
N LYS A 113 35.12 -2.85 -6.61
CA LYS A 113 34.88 -1.71 -7.52
C LYS A 113 33.62 -1.89 -8.37
N GLU A 114 33.46 -3.06 -8.97
CA GLU A 114 32.30 -3.32 -9.83
C GLU A 114 31.03 -3.60 -9.03
N LEU A 115 31.15 -4.18 -7.83
CA LEU A 115 30.02 -4.31 -6.91
C LEU A 115 29.51 -2.93 -6.47
N ASP A 116 30.40 -2.01 -6.12
CA ASP A 116 30.12 -0.60 -5.81
C ASP A 116 29.36 0.09 -6.95
N LYS A 117 29.87 -0.02 -8.19
CA LYS A 117 29.19 0.51 -9.38
C LYS A 117 27.79 -0.07 -9.56
N LYS A 118 27.64 -1.39 -9.42
CA LYS A 118 26.36 -2.08 -9.59
C LYS A 118 25.34 -1.71 -8.51
N LEU A 119 25.76 -1.67 -7.25
CA LEU A 119 24.88 -1.27 -6.15
C LEU A 119 24.48 0.21 -6.27
N THR A 120 25.40 1.07 -6.69
CA THR A 120 25.11 2.49 -6.96
C THR A 120 24.09 2.65 -8.09
N MET A 121 24.26 1.91 -9.19
CA MET A 121 23.30 1.92 -10.31
C MET A 121 21.93 1.37 -9.88
N ASN A 122 21.90 0.26 -9.13
CA ASN A 122 20.65 -0.29 -8.60
C ASN A 122 19.96 0.70 -7.66
N ALA A 123 20.72 1.39 -6.79
CA ALA A 123 20.17 2.42 -5.91
C ALA A 123 19.58 3.58 -6.72
N ALA A 124 20.27 4.05 -7.76
CA ALA A 124 19.75 5.09 -8.66
C ALA A 124 18.43 4.66 -9.34
N ILE A 125 18.37 3.45 -9.89
CA ILE A 125 17.15 2.91 -10.52
C ILE A 125 15.99 2.84 -9.52
N VAL A 126 16.24 2.31 -8.32
CA VAL A 126 15.21 2.15 -7.29
C VAL A 126 14.73 3.52 -6.77
N VAL A 127 15.64 4.50 -6.61
CA VAL A 127 15.28 5.88 -6.26
C VAL A 127 14.39 6.50 -7.33
N ILE A 128 14.75 6.38 -8.61
CA ILE A 128 13.94 6.91 -9.72
C ILE A 128 12.57 6.24 -9.73
N GLY A 129 12.51 4.91 -9.59
CA GLY A 129 11.25 4.17 -9.52
C GLY A 129 10.37 4.61 -8.35
N MET A 130 10.96 4.82 -7.17
CA MET A 130 10.26 5.35 -6.00
C MET A 130 9.70 6.76 -6.26
N LEU A 131 10.48 7.65 -6.88
CA LEU A 131 10.01 8.98 -7.23
C LEU A 131 8.84 8.93 -8.21
N VAL A 132 8.93 8.13 -9.27
CA VAL A 132 7.84 7.97 -10.25
C VAL A 132 6.57 7.44 -9.57
N ILE A 133 6.67 6.37 -8.78
CA ILE A 133 5.53 5.77 -8.08
C ILE A 133 4.92 6.78 -7.09
N SER A 134 5.75 7.52 -6.36
CA SER A 134 5.26 8.54 -5.41
C SER A 134 4.57 9.69 -6.14
N SER A 135 5.10 10.12 -7.29
CA SER A 135 4.47 11.14 -8.12
C SER A 135 3.13 10.65 -8.68
N MET A 136 3.03 9.39 -9.11
CA MET A 136 1.77 8.82 -9.58
C MET A 136 0.73 8.75 -8.46
N VAL A 137 1.12 8.29 -7.27
CA VAL A 137 0.21 8.25 -6.11
C VAL A 137 -0.18 9.67 -5.69
N SER A 138 0.76 10.62 -5.66
CA SER A 138 0.45 12.03 -5.39
C SER A 138 -0.51 12.61 -6.42
N ALA A 139 -0.32 12.29 -7.71
CA ALA A 139 -1.23 12.72 -8.76
C ALA A 139 -2.64 12.17 -8.53
N PHE A 140 -2.75 10.88 -8.23
CA PHE A 140 -4.01 10.22 -7.91
C PHE A 140 -4.74 10.83 -6.71
N TRP A 141 -4.01 11.28 -5.67
CA TRP A 141 -4.61 11.90 -4.50
C TRP A 141 -5.10 13.33 -4.72
N PHE A 142 -4.42 14.11 -5.57
CA PHE A 142 -4.55 15.57 -5.56
C PHE A 142 -4.96 16.21 -6.88
N LEU A 143 -4.83 15.53 -8.04
CA LEU A 143 -5.18 16.15 -9.33
C LEU A 143 -6.67 16.36 -9.50
N ASP A 144 -7.49 15.45 -8.98
CA ASP A 144 -8.95 15.51 -9.13
C ASP A 144 -9.62 16.47 -8.14
N GLY A 145 -8.84 17.20 -7.31
CA GLY A 145 -9.34 18.19 -6.36
C GLY A 145 -10.20 17.63 -5.22
N THR A 146 -10.33 16.31 -5.12
CA THR A 146 -11.26 15.59 -4.23
C THR A 146 -10.55 14.58 -3.31
N PRO A 147 -9.52 15.01 -2.55
CA PRO A 147 -8.66 14.09 -1.79
C PRO A 147 -9.38 13.31 -0.68
N THR A 148 -10.38 13.90 -0.04
CA THR A 148 -11.21 13.29 1.01
C THR A 148 -12.18 12.27 0.43
N LEU A 149 -12.82 12.57 -0.71
CA LEU A 149 -13.66 11.61 -1.42
C LEU A 149 -12.84 10.39 -1.85
N VAL A 150 -11.66 10.61 -2.46
CA VAL A 150 -10.70 9.55 -2.79
C VAL A 150 -10.29 8.76 -1.54
N MET A 151 -10.12 9.40 -0.39
CA MET A 151 -9.82 8.72 0.87
C MET A 151 -10.94 7.81 1.37
N VAL A 152 -12.20 8.17 1.07
CA VAL A 152 -13.42 7.56 1.61
C VAL A 152 -13.96 6.47 0.69
N GLU A 153 -14.10 6.73 -0.60
CA GLU A 153 -14.63 5.78 -1.59
C GLU A 153 -13.56 4.77 -2.00
N SER A 154 -12.35 5.24 -2.27
CA SER A 154 -11.38 4.42 -2.98
C SER A 154 -10.47 3.63 -2.04
N GLY A 155 -9.86 2.58 -2.59
CA GLY A 155 -8.72 1.90 -1.98
C GLY A 155 -7.45 2.78 -1.92
N ALA A 156 -7.52 4.11 -1.93
CA ALA A 156 -6.37 5.03 -1.93
C ALA A 156 -5.36 4.76 -0.82
N ILE A 157 -5.85 4.38 0.36
CA ILE A 157 -5.00 3.94 1.47
C ILE A 157 -4.14 2.74 1.05
N GLN A 158 -4.70 1.80 0.28
CA GLN A 158 -3.99 0.64 -0.27
C GLN A 158 -2.91 1.07 -1.27
N TYR A 159 -3.21 2.00 -2.17
CA TYR A 159 -2.23 2.54 -3.11
C TYR A 159 -1.09 3.28 -2.40
N THR A 160 -1.34 3.85 -1.21
CA THR A 160 -0.32 4.52 -0.40
C THR A 160 0.63 3.54 0.32
N ILE A 161 0.23 2.28 0.53
CA ILE A 161 1.09 1.25 1.13
C ILE A 161 2.28 0.92 0.22
N PHE A 162 2.08 0.94 -1.10
CA PHE A 162 3.10 0.55 -2.05
C PHE A 162 4.33 1.50 -2.08
N PRO A 163 4.16 2.84 -2.12
CA PRO A 163 5.26 3.79 -1.92
C PRO A 163 6.01 3.59 -0.60
N LEU A 164 5.33 3.22 0.50
CA LEU A 164 6.00 2.95 1.78
C LEU A 164 6.92 1.72 1.70
N PHE A 165 6.43 0.65 1.07
CA PHE A 165 7.24 -0.54 0.80
C PHE A 165 8.43 -0.22 -0.11
N MET A 166 8.19 0.53 -1.20
CA MET A 166 9.23 0.98 -2.12
C MET A 166 10.24 1.92 -1.45
N GLY A 167 9.81 2.78 -0.53
CA GLY A 167 10.66 3.63 0.29
C GLY A 167 11.62 2.81 1.15
N TYR A 168 11.14 1.72 1.75
CA TYR A 168 11.99 0.78 2.48
C TYR A 168 12.99 0.05 1.55
N LEU A 169 12.56 -0.40 0.37
CA LEU A 169 13.49 -0.99 -0.61
C LEU A 169 14.56 0.02 -1.06
N THR A 170 14.16 1.27 -1.32
CA THR A 170 15.07 2.38 -1.63
C THR A 170 16.08 2.59 -0.52
N TYR A 171 15.62 2.66 0.74
CA TYR A 171 16.48 2.80 1.90
C TYR A 171 17.53 1.67 1.98
N THR A 172 17.11 0.41 1.88
CA THR A 172 18.05 -0.73 1.93
C THR A 172 19.04 -0.73 0.77
N SER A 173 18.61 -0.36 -0.45
CA SER A 173 19.47 -0.25 -1.63
C SER A 173 20.52 0.85 -1.48
N LEU A 174 20.12 2.03 -0.97
CA LEU A 174 21.03 3.13 -0.67
C LEU A 174 22.03 2.75 0.42
N GLN A 175 21.59 2.10 1.50
CA GLN A 175 22.47 1.63 2.56
C GLN A 175 23.50 0.63 2.03
N ALA A 176 23.10 -0.29 1.14
CA ALA A 176 24.02 -1.22 0.50
C ALA A 176 25.07 -0.50 -0.34
N ALA A 177 24.67 0.46 -1.18
CA ALA A 177 25.58 1.24 -2.02
C ALA A 177 26.56 2.09 -1.17
N ILE A 178 26.04 2.84 -0.19
CA ILE A 178 26.86 3.68 0.69
C ILE A 178 27.84 2.83 1.50
N SER A 179 27.41 1.69 2.02
CA SER A 179 28.26 0.82 2.84
C SER A 179 29.41 0.20 2.04
N ILE A 180 29.14 -0.31 0.84
CA ILE A 180 30.20 -0.88 -0.02
C ILE A 180 31.14 0.22 -0.52
N ARG A 181 30.63 1.39 -0.88
CA ARG A 181 31.46 2.54 -1.28
C ARG A 181 32.37 3.02 -0.15
N THR A 182 31.84 3.09 1.07
CA THR A 182 32.59 3.44 2.28
C THR A 182 33.64 2.39 2.60
N LEU A 183 33.29 1.10 2.50
CA LEU A 183 34.22 0.00 2.70
C LEU A 183 35.38 0.07 1.70
N ARG A 184 35.07 0.28 0.42
CA ARG A 184 36.07 0.43 -0.64
C ARG A 184 37.00 1.61 -0.38
N LYS A 185 36.46 2.76 0.06
CA LYS A 185 37.27 3.93 0.43
C LYS A 185 38.21 3.62 1.61
N ASN A 186 37.70 2.98 2.65
CA ASN A 186 38.52 2.59 3.81
C ASN A 186 39.67 1.65 3.41
N LEU A 187 39.39 0.68 2.53
CA LEU A 187 40.39 -0.25 2.01
C LEU A 187 41.48 0.48 1.19
N LEU A 188 41.09 1.46 0.36
CA LEU A 188 42.04 2.33 -0.35
C LEU A 188 42.89 3.18 0.60
N ASP A 189 42.32 3.61 1.73
CA ASP A 189 43.04 4.31 2.80
C ASP A 189 43.93 3.36 3.66
N GLY A 190 44.06 2.08 3.26
CA GLY A 190 44.86 1.08 3.98
C GLY A 190 44.20 0.52 5.24
N LYS A 191 42.92 0.82 5.49
CA LYS A 191 42.17 0.32 6.66
C LYS A 191 41.48 -1.00 6.30
N PRO A 192 41.90 -2.15 6.87
CA PRO A 192 41.32 -3.44 6.55
C PRO A 192 39.89 -3.58 7.08
N VAL A 193 39.18 -4.62 6.62
CA VAL A 193 37.84 -4.96 7.10
C VAL A 193 37.87 -5.19 8.62
N ASN A 194 36.93 -4.57 9.35
CA ASN A 194 36.78 -4.85 10.77
C ASN A 194 36.09 -6.21 11.00
N HIS A 195 36.90 -7.27 11.13
CA HIS A 195 36.44 -8.64 11.39
C HIS A 195 35.84 -8.87 12.80
N HIS A 196 35.94 -7.87 13.68
CA HIS A 196 35.43 -7.90 15.05
C HIS A 196 34.22 -6.98 15.25
N ALA A 197 33.58 -6.54 14.17
CA ALA A 197 32.42 -5.67 14.24
C ALA A 197 31.28 -6.28 15.08
N PRO A 198 30.71 -5.53 16.05
CA PRO A 198 29.65 -6.04 16.90
C PRO A 198 28.33 -6.18 16.12
N TRP A 199 27.87 -7.43 15.94
CA TRP A 199 26.66 -7.70 15.14
C TRP A 199 25.38 -7.85 15.97
N LYS A 200 25.46 -8.25 17.25
CA LYS A 200 24.30 -8.78 18.03
C LYS A 200 23.17 -7.77 18.27
N ASN A 201 23.49 -6.57 18.74
CA ASN A 201 22.49 -5.59 19.20
C ASN A 201 21.74 -4.98 18.02
N TYR A 202 22.50 -4.54 17.00
CA TYR A 202 21.94 -4.03 15.76
C TYR A 202 21.07 -5.10 15.06
N HIS A 203 21.59 -6.33 14.93
CA HIS A 203 20.88 -7.39 14.23
C HIS A 203 19.52 -7.71 14.86
N ARG A 204 19.44 -7.89 16.18
CA ARG A 204 18.18 -8.25 16.86
C ARG A 204 17.11 -7.19 16.62
N LEU A 205 17.44 -5.92 16.88
CA LEU A 205 16.47 -4.83 16.74
C LEU A 205 16.07 -4.65 15.28
N HIS A 206 17.05 -4.50 14.38
CA HIS A 206 16.79 -4.28 12.96
C HIS A 206 15.96 -5.41 12.35
N THR A 207 16.30 -6.67 12.64
CA THR A 207 15.55 -7.81 12.11
C THR A 207 14.13 -7.90 12.64
N ILE A 208 13.88 -7.59 13.92
CA ILE A 208 12.51 -7.53 14.47
C ILE A 208 11.73 -6.41 13.78
N VAL A 209 12.30 -5.22 13.67
CA VAL A 209 11.64 -4.07 13.04
C VAL A 209 11.32 -4.34 11.56
N THR A 210 12.30 -4.82 10.78
CA THR A 210 12.09 -5.20 9.38
C THR A 210 11.02 -6.28 9.23
N PHE A 211 11.03 -7.29 10.10
CA PHE A 211 10.06 -8.37 10.04
C PHE A 211 8.64 -7.88 10.33
N LEU A 212 8.46 -7.10 11.40
CA LEU A 212 7.18 -6.49 11.76
C LEU A 212 6.68 -5.55 10.66
N PHE A 213 7.55 -4.67 10.15
CA PHE A 213 7.22 -3.78 9.04
C PHE A 213 6.75 -4.54 7.81
N THR A 214 7.48 -5.59 7.41
CA THR A 214 7.14 -6.41 6.24
C THR A 214 5.82 -7.16 6.44
N ILE A 215 5.57 -7.69 7.64
CA ILE A 215 4.31 -8.37 7.97
C ILE A 215 3.14 -7.38 7.94
N VAL A 216 3.27 -6.24 8.59
CA VAL A 216 2.18 -5.25 8.67
C VAL A 216 1.81 -4.75 7.27
N ILE A 217 2.81 -4.39 6.46
CA ILE A 217 2.58 -3.98 5.07
C ILE A 217 1.97 -5.11 4.25
N GLY A 218 2.55 -6.31 4.32
CA GLY A 218 2.09 -7.46 3.55
C GLY A 218 0.66 -7.87 3.90
N LEU A 219 0.32 -7.92 5.19
CA LEU A 219 -1.03 -8.22 5.65
C LEU A 219 -2.00 -7.11 5.25
N SER A 220 -1.63 -5.84 5.40
CA SER A 220 -2.51 -4.71 5.03
C SER A 220 -2.80 -4.69 3.52
N ALA A 221 -1.80 -4.98 2.69
CA ALA A 221 -1.92 -5.05 1.24
C ALA A 221 -2.82 -6.21 0.76
N ILE A 222 -3.04 -7.25 1.58
CA ILE A 222 -3.89 -8.40 1.24
C ILE A 222 -5.27 -8.27 1.88
N ILE A 223 -5.33 -7.93 3.17
CA ILE A 223 -6.57 -7.94 3.94
C ILE A 223 -7.51 -6.82 3.48
N LEU A 224 -7.01 -5.60 3.29
CA LEU A 224 -7.87 -4.46 2.95
C LEU A 224 -8.61 -4.65 1.61
N PRO A 225 -7.94 -5.00 0.49
CA PRO A 225 -8.65 -5.23 -0.78
C PRO A 225 -9.60 -6.43 -0.69
N THR A 226 -9.23 -7.48 0.05
CA THR A 226 -10.08 -8.66 0.21
C THR A 226 -11.36 -8.32 0.97
N VAL A 227 -11.27 -7.53 2.06
CA VAL A 227 -12.44 -7.11 2.83
C VAL A 227 -13.33 -6.20 1.99
N GLN A 228 -12.74 -5.27 1.24
CA GLN A 228 -13.49 -4.41 0.32
C GLN A 228 -14.23 -5.26 -0.72
N LEU A 229 -13.53 -6.14 -1.43
CA LEU A 229 -14.13 -7.01 -2.46
C LEU A 229 -15.26 -7.90 -1.92
N VAL A 230 -15.12 -8.42 -0.69
CA VAL A 230 -16.15 -9.28 -0.07
C VAL A 230 -17.37 -8.48 0.40
N LYS A 231 -17.19 -7.22 0.77
CA LYS A 231 -18.27 -6.37 1.27
C LYS A 231 -18.94 -5.55 0.18
N SER A 232 -18.28 -5.32 -0.94
CA SER A 232 -18.83 -4.61 -2.08
C SER A 232 -19.81 -5.49 -2.85
N ASP A 233 -21.01 -4.96 -3.13
CA ASP A 233 -22.04 -5.65 -3.93
C ASP A 233 -22.91 -4.62 -4.66
N THR A 234 -23.40 -4.96 -5.83
CA THR A 234 -24.30 -4.10 -6.62
C THR A 234 -25.57 -4.86 -6.95
N ARG A 235 -26.72 -4.23 -6.69
CA ARG A 235 -28.03 -4.87 -6.86
C ARG A 235 -29.00 -3.93 -7.56
N THR A 236 -29.95 -4.51 -8.29
CA THR A 236 -31.12 -3.81 -8.78
C THR A 236 -31.94 -3.30 -7.59
N LEU A 237 -32.39 -2.05 -7.67
CA LEU A 237 -33.27 -1.46 -6.66
C LEU A 237 -34.61 -2.22 -6.61
N PRO A 238 -35.13 -2.53 -5.42
CA PRO A 238 -36.46 -3.12 -5.31
C PRO A 238 -37.53 -2.14 -5.80
N GLU A 239 -38.57 -2.66 -6.48
CA GLU A 239 -39.72 -1.85 -6.90
C GLU A 239 -40.58 -1.43 -5.70
N SER A 240 -40.75 -2.31 -4.71
CA SER A 240 -41.46 -2.01 -3.47
C SER A 240 -40.72 -0.98 -2.63
N ASN A 241 -41.45 -0.16 -1.88
CA ASN A 241 -40.84 0.72 -0.88
C ASN A 241 -40.17 -0.16 0.19
N SER A 242 -38.89 0.12 0.47
CA SER A 242 -38.03 -0.68 1.33
C SER A 242 -37.27 0.28 2.22
N ASP A 243 -37.02 -0.09 3.49
CA ASP A 243 -36.35 0.73 4.51
C ASP A 243 -34.83 0.88 4.24
N LEU A 244 -34.49 1.31 3.04
CA LEU A 244 -33.14 1.59 2.57
C LEU A 244 -32.70 2.98 3.07
N PRO A 245 -31.44 3.14 3.48
CA PRO A 245 -30.93 4.33 4.14
C PRO A 245 -30.54 5.45 3.17
N PHE A 246 -31.28 5.62 2.08
CA PHE A 246 -31.05 6.66 1.06
C PHE A 246 -32.36 7.13 0.48
N VAL A 247 -32.35 8.34 -0.09
CA VAL A 247 -33.52 8.94 -0.72
C VAL A 247 -33.78 8.26 -2.06
N ARG A 248 -35.03 7.82 -2.26
CA ARG A 248 -35.50 7.19 -3.49
C ARG A 248 -36.32 8.15 -4.34
N LEU A 249 -36.50 7.81 -5.61
CA LEU A 249 -37.31 8.62 -6.53
C LEU A 249 -38.76 8.70 -6.05
N ALA A 250 -39.29 7.57 -5.57
CA ALA A 250 -40.65 7.47 -5.01
C ALA A 250 -40.83 8.24 -3.69
N ASP A 251 -39.75 8.61 -3.00
CA ASP A 251 -39.82 9.44 -1.79
C ASP A 251 -40.07 10.92 -2.14
N VAL A 252 -39.71 11.34 -3.36
CA VAL A 252 -39.75 12.74 -3.82
C VAL A 252 -40.83 13.00 -4.87
N GLU A 253 -40.99 12.09 -5.84
CA GLU A 253 -41.99 12.17 -6.91
C GLU A 253 -43.22 11.32 -6.54
N GLU A 254 -44.21 11.94 -5.89
CA GLU A 254 -45.44 11.28 -5.41
C GLU A 254 -46.47 10.98 -6.52
N ASN A 255 -46.09 11.04 -7.80
CA ASN A 255 -47.03 10.80 -8.89
C ASN A 255 -47.39 9.30 -9.00
N PRO A 256 -48.67 8.91 -8.90
CA PRO A 256 -49.06 7.50 -8.93
C PRO A 256 -48.85 6.82 -10.28
N SER A 257 -48.65 7.58 -11.36
CA SER A 257 -48.35 7.07 -12.70
C SER A 257 -46.86 6.88 -12.95
N LEU A 258 -46.00 7.14 -11.96
CA LEU A 258 -44.56 6.90 -12.07
C LEU A 258 -44.31 5.39 -12.21
N ILE A 259 -43.68 5.01 -13.31
CA ILE A 259 -43.27 3.63 -13.59
C ILE A 259 -41.79 3.56 -13.91
N ARG A 260 -41.17 2.39 -13.71
CA ARG A 260 -39.83 2.11 -14.21
C ARG A 260 -39.95 1.58 -15.63
N GLU A 261 -39.18 2.16 -16.54
CA GLU A 261 -39.07 1.63 -17.90
C GLU A 261 -38.20 0.38 -17.96
N GLU A 262 -38.21 -0.29 -19.11
CA GLU A 262 -37.26 -1.36 -19.38
C GLU A 262 -35.84 -0.79 -19.42
N SER A 263 -34.98 -1.34 -18.54
CA SER A 263 -33.57 -0.96 -18.46
C SER A 263 -32.88 -0.87 -19.82
N SER A 264 -32.20 0.24 -20.05
CA SER A 264 -31.33 0.46 -21.19
C SER A 264 -30.05 -0.38 -21.12
N TYR A 265 -29.59 -0.76 -19.91
CA TYR A 265 -28.39 -1.56 -19.70
C TYR A 265 -28.50 -2.51 -18.50
N LYS A 266 -28.46 -3.82 -18.79
CA LYS A 266 -28.37 -4.88 -17.78
C LYS A 266 -27.05 -5.66 -17.90
N SER A 267 -26.36 -5.85 -16.78
CA SER A 267 -25.20 -6.75 -16.67
C SER A 267 -25.33 -7.57 -15.38
N ASP A 268 -25.01 -8.87 -15.44
CA ASP A 268 -25.10 -9.79 -14.29
C ASP A 268 -26.46 -9.76 -13.55
N ASN A 269 -27.55 -9.60 -14.30
CA ASN A 269 -28.92 -9.42 -13.80
C ASN A 269 -29.16 -8.16 -12.95
N VAL A 270 -28.24 -7.20 -12.99
CA VAL A 270 -28.39 -5.87 -12.41
C VAL A 270 -28.90 -4.91 -13.48
N ASP A 271 -29.97 -4.18 -13.17
CA ASP A 271 -30.45 -3.03 -13.94
C ASP A 271 -29.64 -1.80 -13.54
N PHE A 272 -28.81 -1.28 -14.45
CA PHE A 272 -27.95 -0.14 -14.13
C PHE A 272 -28.66 1.21 -14.12
N ASP A 273 -29.87 1.31 -14.68
CA ASP A 273 -30.69 2.52 -14.60
C ASP A 273 -31.40 2.63 -13.25
N ASN A 274 -31.52 1.50 -12.55
CA ASN A 274 -32.18 1.37 -11.25
C ASN A 274 -31.37 0.46 -10.33
N ARG A 275 -30.21 0.92 -9.86
CA ARG A 275 -29.29 0.15 -8.99
C ARG A 275 -28.94 0.87 -7.71
N TYR A 276 -28.49 0.06 -6.74
CA TYR A 276 -27.67 0.55 -5.65
C TYR A 276 -26.44 -0.34 -5.49
N SER A 277 -25.30 0.30 -5.27
CA SER A 277 -24.08 -0.34 -4.81
C SER A 277 -23.95 -0.15 -3.32
N TYR A 278 -23.49 -1.18 -2.62
CA TYR A 278 -23.03 -1.11 -1.24
C TYR A 278 -21.53 -1.32 -1.23
N ASP A 279 -20.80 -0.43 -0.55
CA ASP A 279 -19.34 -0.46 -0.50
C ASP A 279 -18.77 -0.31 0.91
N TRP A 280 -17.50 -0.69 1.05
CA TRP A 280 -16.77 -0.59 2.31
C TRP A 280 -15.38 0.01 2.12
N SER A 281 -15.04 0.94 3.01
CA SER A 281 -13.65 1.38 3.20
C SER A 281 -13.29 1.47 4.68
N LEU A 282 -11.99 1.68 4.95
CA LEU A 282 -11.52 1.86 6.32
C LEU A 282 -12.14 3.11 6.97
N LEU A 283 -12.42 4.18 6.22
CA LEU A 283 -12.91 5.45 6.76
C LEU A 283 -14.43 5.64 6.63
N ALA A 284 -15.07 4.97 5.68
CA ALA A 284 -16.52 4.85 5.59
C ALA A 284 -16.93 3.38 5.48
N PRO A 285 -17.22 2.72 6.61
CA PRO A 285 -17.63 1.31 6.64
C PRO A 285 -19.01 1.03 6.02
N VAL A 286 -19.84 2.06 5.81
CA VAL A 286 -21.11 1.93 5.11
C VAL A 286 -21.13 3.01 4.04
N GLN A 287 -21.26 2.57 2.79
CA GLN A 287 -21.35 3.44 1.63
C GLN A 287 -22.47 2.93 0.74
N TYR A 288 -23.27 3.84 0.21
CA TYR A 288 -24.23 3.55 -0.85
C TYR A 288 -24.07 4.53 -1.99
N ASP A 289 -24.19 4.02 -3.21
CA ASP A 289 -24.24 4.80 -4.45
C ASP A 289 -25.40 4.28 -5.29
N THR A 290 -26.37 5.13 -5.63
CA THR A 290 -27.65 4.70 -6.18
C THR A 290 -28.08 5.54 -7.35
N ASP A 291 -28.47 4.89 -8.45
CA ASP A 291 -29.11 5.52 -9.59
C ASP A 291 -30.54 4.98 -9.69
N GLU A 292 -31.54 5.85 -9.77
CA GLU A 292 -32.94 5.48 -9.99
C GLU A 292 -33.58 6.41 -11.02
N GLN A 293 -34.26 5.83 -12.01
CA GLN A 293 -34.94 6.53 -13.08
C GLN A 293 -36.39 6.05 -13.16
N GLY A 294 -37.29 6.96 -13.50
CA GLY A 294 -38.68 6.62 -13.79
C GLY A 294 -39.23 7.48 -14.91
N VAL A 295 -40.39 7.08 -15.43
CA VAL A 295 -41.13 7.81 -16.44
C VAL A 295 -42.57 7.96 -15.99
N ILE A 296 -43.16 9.10 -16.30
CA ILE A 296 -44.59 9.35 -16.14
C ILE A 296 -45.20 9.39 -17.55
N PRO A 297 -45.86 8.32 -17.99
CA PRO A 297 -46.44 8.24 -19.32
C PRO A 297 -47.37 9.43 -19.59
N GLU A 298 -47.41 9.88 -20.85
CA GLU A 298 -48.29 10.97 -21.33
C GLU A 298 -48.01 12.36 -20.73
N LYS A 299 -46.98 12.51 -19.87
CA LYS A 299 -46.48 13.79 -19.38
C LYS A 299 -45.19 14.13 -20.13
N MET A 300 -45.07 15.34 -20.66
CA MET A 300 -43.86 15.81 -21.35
C MET A 300 -43.04 16.75 -20.48
N TRP A 301 -41.75 16.87 -20.77
CA TRP A 301 -40.94 17.97 -20.25
C TRP A 301 -41.48 19.33 -20.72
N LYS A 302 -41.31 20.40 -19.92
CA LYS A 302 -41.79 21.76 -20.23
C LYS A 302 -41.13 22.34 -21.49
N ASN A 303 -39.92 21.90 -21.79
CA ASN A 303 -39.16 22.24 -22.98
C ASN A 303 -39.45 21.31 -24.18
N GLU A 304 -40.44 20.42 -24.06
CA GLU A 304 -40.85 19.44 -25.10
C GLU A 304 -39.74 18.49 -25.56
N SER A 305 -38.69 18.30 -24.77
CA SER A 305 -37.53 17.44 -25.10
C SER A 305 -37.84 15.94 -25.11
N GLY A 306 -39.00 15.52 -24.59
CA GLY A 306 -39.41 14.13 -24.51
C GLY A 306 -40.44 13.89 -23.41
N GLU A 307 -40.78 12.61 -23.20
CA GLU A 307 -41.57 12.18 -22.06
C GLU A 307 -40.86 12.53 -20.74
N TYR A 308 -41.64 12.89 -19.73
CA TYR A 308 -41.14 13.31 -18.44
C TYR A 308 -40.55 12.10 -17.70
N SER A 309 -39.23 12.12 -17.60
CA SER A 309 -38.41 11.01 -17.10
C SER A 309 -37.56 11.45 -15.89
N PRO A 310 -38.17 11.65 -14.69
CA PRO A 310 -37.43 12.12 -13.54
C PRO A 310 -36.42 11.07 -13.06
N ALA A 311 -35.31 11.55 -12.52
CA ALA A 311 -34.21 10.71 -12.05
C ALA A 311 -33.69 11.21 -10.72
N ILE A 312 -33.13 10.30 -9.93
CA ILE A 312 -32.45 10.64 -8.69
C ILE A 312 -31.17 9.82 -8.56
N HIS A 313 -30.11 10.50 -8.13
CA HIS A 313 -28.84 9.91 -7.76
C HIS A 313 -28.57 10.22 -6.29
N THR A 314 -28.25 9.20 -5.49
CA THR A 314 -27.98 9.39 -4.06
C THR A 314 -26.68 8.68 -3.68
N GLN A 315 -25.79 9.43 -3.04
CA GLN A 315 -24.61 8.88 -2.37
C GLN A 315 -24.70 9.04 -0.86
N VAL A 316 -24.29 8.00 -0.14
CA VAL A 316 -24.40 7.93 1.32
C VAL A 316 -23.09 7.43 1.91
N TYR A 317 -22.63 8.08 2.98
CA TYR A 317 -21.44 7.69 3.71
C TYR A 317 -21.70 7.70 5.21
N GLN A 318 -21.41 6.58 5.89
CA GLN A 318 -21.27 6.56 7.34
C GLN A 318 -19.77 6.55 7.69
N LEU A 319 -19.27 7.69 8.15
CA LEU A 319 -17.87 7.94 8.46
C LEU A 319 -17.47 7.34 9.81
N ARG A 320 -16.24 6.85 9.92
CA ARG A 320 -15.64 6.55 11.24
C ARG A 320 -15.29 7.82 12.01
N ILE A 321 -14.87 8.85 11.29
CA ILE A 321 -14.36 10.11 11.81
C ILE A 321 -15.29 11.23 11.35
N PRO A 322 -16.15 11.78 12.24
CA PRO A 322 -17.09 12.85 11.92
C PRO A 322 -16.45 14.09 11.29
N THR A 323 -15.23 14.43 11.69
CA THR A 323 -14.53 15.65 11.24
C THR A 323 -14.16 15.63 9.76
N LEU A 324 -14.36 14.52 9.06
CA LEU A 324 -14.18 14.43 7.61
C LEU A 324 -15.42 14.89 6.83
N ALA A 325 -16.57 15.08 7.49
CA ALA A 325 -17.83 15.40 6.83
C ALA A 325 -17.76 16.69 6.00
N ASP A 326 -17.23 17.78 6.57
CA ASP A 326 -17.12 19.07 5.88
C ASP A 326 -16.26 18.98 4.62
N ASN A 327 -15.10 18.32 4.72
CA ASN A 327 -14.20 18.13 3.59
C ASN A 327 -14.80 17.18 2.55
N LEU A 328 -15.52 16.13 2.98
CA LEU A 328 -16.20 15.21 2.08
C LEU A 328 -17.32 15.93 1.32
N ILE A 329 -18.11 16.77 1.98
CA ILE A 329 -19.12 17.61 1.31
C ILE A 329 -18.45 18.54 0.30
N SER A 330 -17.36 19.21 0.68
CA SER A 330 -16.62 20.07 -0.25
C SER A 330 -16.12 19.31 -1.47
N ASP A 331 -15.66 18.06 -1.29
CA ASP A 331 -15.19 17.22 -2.39
C ASP A 331 -16.34 16.71 -3.26
N LEU A 332 -17.49 16.37 -2.67
CA LEU A 332 -18.69 16.01 -3.42
C LEU A 332 -19.17 17.19 -4.28
N ILE A 333 -19.16 18.41 -3.74
CA ILE A 333 -19.46 19.63 -4.51
C ILE A 333 -18.43 19.78 -5.64
N GLU A 334 -17.13 19.64 -5.36
CA GLU A 334 -16.10 19.76 -6.40
C GLU A 334 -16.26 18.70 -7.50
N ARG A 335 -16.67 17.48 -7.13
CA ARG A 335 -16.91 16.37 -8.05
C ARG A 335 -18.11 16.63 -8.97
N TYR A 336 -19.19 17.19 -8.44
CA TYR A 336 -20.48 17.27 -9.13
C TYR A 336 -20.86 18.67 -9.62
N ARG A 337 -20.12 19.74 -9.27
CA ARG A 337 -20.42 21.09 -9.75
C ARG A 337 -20.26 21.29 -11.26
N PHE A 338 -19.52 20.41 -11.94
CA PHE A 338 -19.20 20.56 -13.37
C PHE A 338 -18.71 21.99 -13.73
N GLU A 339 -19.53 22.76 -14.45
CA GLU A 339 -19.24 24.14 -14.86
C GLU A 339 -19.80 25.21 -13.91
N ASP A 340 -20.64 24.80 -12.93
CA ASP A 340 -21.30 25.71 -12.00
C ASP A 340 -20.31 26.31 -10.99
N SER A 341 -20.62 27.55 -10.58
CA SER A 341 -19.78 28.27 -9.62
C SER A 341 -19.98 27.71 -8.23
N ARG A 342 -18.93 27.72 -7.40
CA ARG A 342 -19.08 27.37 -5.97
C ARG A 342 -20.04 28.31 -5.22
N GLU A 343 -20.28 29.50 -5.75
CA GLU A 343 -21.21 30.48 -5.19
C GLU A 343 -22.69 30.07 -5.37
N ASP A 344 -22.98 29.20 -6.33
CA ASP A 344 -24.33 28.69 -6.60
C ASP A 344 -24.75 27.64 -5.55
N PHE A 345 -23.80 27.11 -4.77
CA PHE A 345 -24.01 26.15 -3.69
C PHE A 345 -24.22 26.89 -2.36
N VAL A 346 -25.47 27.04 -1.96
CA VAL A 346 -25.86 27.89 -0.83
C VAL A 346 -25.92 27.08 0.47
N LYS A 347 -25.11 27.47 1.45
CA LYS A 347 -25.21 26.93 2.81
C LYS A 347 -26.52 27.41 3.46
N THR A 348 -27.31 26.46 3.92
CA THR A 348 -28.62 26.69 4.54
C THR A 348 -28.63 26.15 5.96
N GLU A 349 -29.28 26.86 6.90
CA GLU A 349 -29.44 26.36 8.27
C GLU A 349 -30.60 25.37 8.36
N HIS A 350 -30.39 24.26 9.07
CA HIS A 350 -31.45 23.30 9.36
C HIS A 350 -31.29 22.79 10.80
N PRO A 351 -32.36 22.74 11.62
CA PRO A 351 -32.25 22.42 13.04
C PRO A 351 -31.70 21.01 13.33
N ASP A 352 -31.93 20.07 12.41
CA ASP A 352 -31.54 18.67 12.58
C ASP A 352 -30.23 18.28 11.91
N LEU A 353 -29.54 19.18 11.21
CA LEU A 353 -28.32 18.87 10.44
C LEU A 353 -27.14 19.73 10.90
N ASP A 354 -25.93 19.17 10.87
CA ASP A 354 -24.70 19.92 11.16
C ASP A 354 -24.31 20.80 9.97
N ASN A 355 -24.50 20.29 8.75
CA ASN A 355 -24.39 21.07 7.53
C ASN A 355 -25.49 20.70 6.55
N LEU A 356 -26.00 21.71 5.85
CA LEU A 356 -26.87 21.61 4.69
C LEU A 356 -26.39 22.61 3.65
N ILE A 357 -26.13 22.13 2.44
CA ILE A 357 -25.80 22.94 1.27
C ILE A 357 -26.75 22.51 0.15
N VAL A 358 -27.36 23.49 -0.50
CA VAL A 358 -28.34 23.25 -1.56
C VAL A 358 -27.91 23.99 -2.83
N HIS A 359 -28.18 23.39 -3.97
CA HIS A 359 -28.04 24.00 -5.28
C HIS A 359 -29.26 23.64 -6.11
N GLU A 360 -29.89 24.64 -6.72
CA GLU A 360 -31.10 24.47 -7.51
C GLU A 360 -30.95 25.25 -8.82
N LYS A 361 -31.09 24.53 -9.94
CA LYS A 361 -30.96 25.08 -11.28
C LYS A 361 -31.96 24.38 -12.21
N GLU A 362 -32.96 25.14 -12.65
CA GLU A 362 -34.03 24.64 -13.52
C GLU A 362 -34.73 23.40 -12.90
N GLU A 363 -34.71 22.24 -13.58
CA GLU A 363 -35.25 20.98 -13.08
C GLU A 363 -34.28 20.23 -12.13
N MET A 364 -33.04 20.68 -12.00
CA MET A 364 -32.00 20.01 -11.21
C MET A 364 -31.92 20.56 -9.77
N LYS A 365 -31.87 19.64 -8.81
CA LYS A 365 -31.87 19.91 -7.37
C LYS A 365 -30.83 19.05 -6.67
N GLU A 366 -29.87 19.70 -6.04
CA GLU A 366 -28.78 19.06 -5.32
C GLU A 366 -28.82 19.41 -3.84
N VAL A 367 -28.71 18.40 -3.00
CA VAL A 367 -28.69 18.52 -1.53
C VAL A 367 -27.47 17.79 -1.01
N PHE A 368 -26.61 18.51 -0.30
CA PHE A 368 -25.48 17.96 0.44
C PHE A 368 -25.72 18.18 1.92
N ALA A 369 -25.80 17.09 2.68
CA ALA A 369 -26.14 17.15 4.09
C ALA A 369 -25.22 16.28 4.94
N SER A 370 -25.00 16.69 6.20
CA SER A 370 -24.31 15.86 7.18
C SER A 370 -24.88 16.02 8.59
N LYS A 371 -24.77 14.94 9.36
CA LYS A 371 -25.09 14.90 10.79
C LYS A 371 -24.21 13.85 11.48
N GLY A 372 -23.34 14.28 12.38
CA GLY A 372 -22.39 13.45 13.09
C GLY A 372 -21.50 12.65 12.12
N LYS A 373 -21.79 11.36 11.99
CA LYS A 373 -21.05 10.44 11.11
C LYS A 373 -21.69 10.25 9.74
N ALA A 374 -22.92 10.68 9.54
CA ALA A 374 -23.64 10.50 8.29
C ALA A 374 -23.39 11.69 7.36
N VAL A 375 -23.08 11.39 6.10
CA VAL A 375 -23.04 12.35 4.98
C VAL A 375 -23.90 11.80 3.87
N MET A 376 -24.73 12.64 3.27
CA MET A 376 -25.59 12.29 2.15
C MET A 376 -25.51 13.37 1.08
N TYR A 377 -25.40 12.92 -0.17
CA TYR A 377 -25.54 13.75 -1.35
C TYR A 377 -26.71 13.20 -2.17
N VAL A 378 -27.64 14.08 -2.54
CA VAL A 378 -28.80 13.74 -3.36
C VAL A 378 -28.85 14.70 -4.53
N ARG A 379 -28.92 14.16 -5.75
CA ARG A 379 -29.16 14.90 -6.98
C ARG A 379 -30.45 14.41 -7.62
N TYR A 380 -31.46 15.25 -7.62
CA TYR A 380 -32.76 15.00 -8.23
C TYR A 380 -32.91 15.84 -9.50
N HIS A 381 -33.45 15.23 -10.54
CA HIS A 381 -33.82 15.89 -11.79
C HIS A 381 -35.33 15.70 -12.02
N GLY A 382 -36.09 16.78 -11.87
CA GLY A 382 -37.55 16.79 -12.02
C GLY A 382 -38.21 18.01 -11.40
N TYR A 383 -39.54 17.98 -11.27
CA TYR A 383 -40.34 19.13 -10.86
C TYR A 383 -40.71 19.17 -9.38
N ALA A 384 -40.38 18.15 -8.58
CA ALA A 384 -40.58 18.21 -7.14
C ALA A 384 -39.79 19.37 -6.52
N ASP A 385 -40.31 19.93 -5.43
CA ASP A 385 -39.72 21.07 -4.73
C ASP A 385 -38.45 20.67 -3.96
N ILE A 386 -37.47 21.56 -3.84
CA ILE A 386 -36.22 21.30 -3.12
C ILE A 386 -36.47 20.93 -1.65
N ASN A 387 -37.51 21.48 -1.00
CA ASN A 387 -37.84 21.13 0.38
C ASN A 387 -38.28 19.68 0.53
N SER A 388 -38.91 19.08 -0.51
CA SER A 388 -39.23 17.65 -0.51
C SER A 388 -37.96 16.79 -0.48
N VAL A 389 -36.95 17.17 -1.28
CA VAL A 389 -35.64 16.50 -1.29
C VAL A 389 -34.93 16.65 0.06
N ILE A 390 -34.94 17.86 0.65
CA ILE A 390 -34.34 18.13 1.96
C ILE A 390 -35.02 17.29 3.05
N GLN A 391 -36.35 17.28 3.11
CA GLN A 391 -37.11 16.54 4.13
C GLN A 391 -36.77 15.05 4.11
N ASN A 392 -36.80 14.44 2.92
CA ASN A 392 -36.43 13.04 2.76
C ASN A 392 -34.95 12.78 3.11
N THR A 393 -34.05 13.70 2.76
CA THR A 393 -32.63 13.61 3.13
C THR A 393 -32.46 13.58 4.65
N VAL A 394 -33.16 14.46 5.38
CA VAL A 394 -33.13 14.51 6.86
C VAL A 394 -33.66 13.21 7.47
N GLU A 395 -34.78 12.70 6.95
CA GLU A 395 -35.37 11.45 7.42
C GLU A 395 -34.40 10.27 7.28
N LYS A 396 -33.80 10.11 6.09
CA LYS A 396 -32.87 9.00 5.82
C LYS A 396 -31.56 9.12 6.59
N ILE A 397 -31.04 10.34 6.79
CA ILE A 397 -29.87 10.59 7.66
C ILE A 397 -30.17 10.17 9.10
N ASN A 398 -31.35 10.49 9.64
CA ASN A 398 -31.71 10.09 11.00
C ASN A 398 -31.85 8.57 11.12
N LEU A 399 -32.48 7.92 10.14
CA LEU A 399 -32.60 6.46 10.06
C LEU A 399 -31.23 5.74 10.04
N MET A 400 -30.22 6.35 9.43
CA MET A 400 -28.84 5.83 9.46
C MET A 400 -28.17 5.91 10.82
N LEU A 401 -28.51 6.93 11.63
CA LEU A 401 -27.88 7.16 12.93
C LEU A 401 -28.54 6.36 14.05
N GLU A 402 -29.78 5.91 13.84
CA GLU A 402 -30.52 5.04 14.76
C GLU A 402 -30.11 3.56 14.66
N LYS A 403 -29.49 3.16 13.54
CA LYS A 403 -28.96 1.81 13.28
C LYS A 403 -27.48 1.71 13.67
#